data_AF-A0A5C1AGN4-F1
#
_entry.id   AF-A0A5C1AGN4-F1
#
_cell.length_a   1.000
_cell.length_b   1.000
_cell.length_c   1.000
_cell.angle_alpha   90.00
_cell.angle_beta   90.00
_cell.angle_gamma   90.00
#
_symmetry.space_group_name_H-M   'P 1'
#
loop_
_entity.id
_entity.type
_entity.pdbx_description
1 polymer ?
#
loop_
_entity_poly.entity_id
_entity_poly.type
_entity_poly.pdbx_seq_one_letter_code
_entity_poly.pdbx_strand_id
1 'polypeptide(L)'
;MTRFAWAVSGVGYSWENVSRDERYRIGLATFAKDTAVQTYQPMVDTPLLFHKFAELDGPDDYIAFANKYGQLTTGVTVLDDDGEVLESCTLADQLRWPNGRLQEPHDLVRTGNDETEAEPEVEAIWLFHSSNMRSWNKIWDGGSAKGRALERCREVILANLNFNVLPIFNDQGAISFRPTNLLSALWLQFGIAVGGGFEHRQCPQCGDWFAVGTRSPDAERRTRRDKVFCTERCRTERHYEQKSKRNDRKRVTKGSEKSPRGKP
;
A
#
# COMPACT_ATOMS: atom_id res chain seq x y z
N MET A 1 5.99 4.33 19.01
CA MET A 1 6.13 3.82 17.62
C MET A 1 4.88 4.23 16.86
N THR A 2 5.01 4.66 15.61
CA THR A 2 3.92 5.34 14.90
C THR A 2 2.90 4.33 14.40
N ARG A 3 1.89 4.06 15.23
CA ARG A 3 0.64 3.47 14.77
C ARG A 3 -0.18 4.59 14.18
N PHE A 4 -0.48 4.48 12.90
CA PHE A 4 -1.42 5.36 12.22
C PHE A 4 -2.38 4.49 11.43
N ALA A 5 -3.59 5.01 11.28
CA ALA A 5 -4.65 4.35 10.56
C ALA A 5 -5.26 5.28 9.50
N TRP A 6 -5.81 4.68 8.45
CA TRP A 6 -6.38 5.36 7.30
C TRP A 6 -7.85 5.02 7.21
N ALA A 7 -8.62 6.02 6.83
CA ALA A 7 -9.95 5.82 6.31
C ALA A 7 -9.85 5.23 4.90
N VAL A 8 -10.46 4.07 4.70
CA VAL A 8 -10.71 3.49 3.37
C VAL A 8 -12.19 3.64 3.08
N SER A 9 -12.50 4.23 1.93
CA SER A 9 -13.88 4.39 1.47
C SER A 9 -14.53 3.03 1.22
N GLY A 10 -15.69 2.77 1.83
CA GLY A 10 -16.48 1.57 1.57
C GLY A 10 -17.18 1.55 0.21
N VAL A 11 -17.41 2.73 -0.40
CA VAL A 11 -17.98 2.85 -1.76
C VAL A 11 -16.92 2.75 -2.85
N GLY A 12 -15.66 2.96 -2.50
CA GLY A 12 -14.53 2.95 -3.42
C GLY A 12 -14.17 4.32 -3.99
N TYR A 13 -13.28 4.29 -4.98
CA TYR A 13 -12.66 5.38 -5.72
C TYR A 13 -12.81 5.10 -7.22
N SER A 14 -12.86 6.15 -8.02
CA SER A 14 -12.93 6.05 -9.48
C SER A 14 -12.15 7.18 -10.13
N TRP A 15 -11.73 6.96 -11.38
CA TRP A 15 -11.26 8.05 -12.22
C TRP A 15 -12.45 8.91 -12.65
N GLU A 16 -12.32 10.21 -12.49
CA GLU A 16 -13.31 11.18 -12.94
C GLU A 16 -12.66 12.16 -13.90
N ASN A 17 -13.40 12.48 -14.96
CA ASN A 17 -12.98 13.49 -15.93
C ASN A 17 -13.44 14.85 -15.41
N VAL A 18 -12.49 15.69 -15.00
CA VAL A 18 -12.79 17.00 -14.43
C VAL A 18 -12.34 18.08 -15.42
N SER A 19 -13.25 18.43 -16.35
CA SER A 19 -13.22 19.55 -17.32
C SER A 19 -12.91 19.25 -18.80
N ARG A 20 -13.19 20.25 -19.65
CA ARG A 20 -13.09 20.26 -21.12
C ARG A 20 -11.69 19.98 -21.71
N ASP A 21 -10.64 20.01 -20.88
CA ASP A 21 -9.24 19.83 -21.30
C ASP A 21 -8.72 18.38 -21.14
N GLU A 22 -9.62 17.39 -21.04
CA GLU A 22 -9.29 15.94 -20.98
C GLU A 22 -8.42 15.48 -19.79
N ARG A 23 -8.25 16.30 -18.74
CA ARG A 23 -7.47 15.93 -17.55
C ARG A 23 -8.28 15.06 -16.58
N TYR A 24 -7.75 13.88 -16.26
CA TYR A 24 -8.33 12.98 -15.24
C TYR A 24 -7.90 13.38 -13.83
N ARG A 25 -8.86 13.40 -12.90
CA ARG A 25 -8.61 13.43 -11.46
C ARG A 25 -9.19 12.19 -10.82
N ILE A 26 -8.81 11.94 -9.58
CA ILE A 26 -9.38 10.85 -8.80
C ILE A 26 -10.51 11.42 -7.97
N GLY A 27 -11.72 11.05 -8.36
CA GLY A 27 -12.90 11.31 -7.59
C GLY A 27 -13.08 10.23 -6.53
N LEU A 28 -13.61 10.64 -5.39
CA LEU A 28 -14.41 9.70 -4.63
C LEU A 28 -15.79 9.71 -5.29
N ALA A 29 -16.32 8.54 -5.63
CA ALA A 29 -17.75 8.42 -5.88
C ALA A 29 -18.44 8.81 -4.57
N THR A 30 -18.93 10.06 -4.50
CA THR A 30 -19.86 10.63 -3.51
C THR A 30 -19.81 10.04 -2.09
N PHE A 31 -19.37 10.85 -1.11
CA PHE A 31 -19.66 10.53 0.29
C PHE A 31 -21.18 10.68 0.51
N ALA A 32 -21.93 9.60 0.31
CA ALA A 32 -23.20 9.48 1.01
C ALA A 32 -22.91 9.67 2.51
N LYS A 33 -23.77 10.42 3.20
CA LYS A 33 -23.61 10.79 4.61
C LYS A 33 -23.44 9.58 5.56
N ASP A 34 -23.73 8.37 5.08
CA ASP A 34 -23.67 7.10 5.78
C ASP A 34 -22.61 6.12 5.21
N THR A 35 -21.66 6.59 4.41
CA THR A 35 -20.64 5.72 3.82
C THR A 35 -19.77 5.07 4.91
N ALA A 36 -19.78 3.73 4.94
CA ALA A 36 -18.94 2.96 5.85
C ALA A 36 -17.45 3.26 5.58
N VAL A 37 -16.76 3.82 6.56
CA VAL A 37 -15.31 4.01 6.52
C VAL A 37 -14.64 2.84 7.24
N GLN A 38 -13.79 2.11 6.54
CA GLN A 38 -12.95 1.10 7.17
C GLN A 38 -11.65 1.74 7.67
N THR A 39 -11.21 1.33 8.86
CA THR A 39 -9.93 1.75 9.42
C THR A 39 -8.86 0.74 9.04
N TYR A 40 -7.85 1.15 8.27
CA TYR A 40 -6.74 0.30 7.84
C TYR A 40 -5.42 0.74 8.47
N GLN A 41 -4.59 -0.19 8.94
CA GLN A 41 -3.28 0.09 9.53
C GLN A 41 -2.17 -0.54 8.67
N PRO A 42 -1.66 0.16 7.64
CA PRO A 42 -0.71 -0.41 6.68
C PRO A 42 0.50 -1.05 7.35
N MET A 43 1.05 -0.40 8.38
CA MET A 43 2.24 -0.87 9.10
C MET A 43 2.03 -2.20 9.83
N VAL A 44 0.79 -2.48 10.25
CA VAL A 44 0.43 -3.63 11.08
C VAL A 44 -0.15 -4.73 10.20
N ASP A 45 -1.14 -4.36 9.38
CA ASP A 45 -1.93 -5.29 8.58
C ASP A 45 -1.15 -5.80 7.36
N THR A 46 -0.27 -4.98 6.79
CA THR A 46 0.51 -5.35 5.59
C THR A 46 1.88 -4.66 5.59
N PRO A 47 2.85 -5.13 6.41
CA PRO A 47 4.13 -4.43 6.65
C PRO A 47 5.06 -4.30 5.41
N LEU A 48 4.70 -4.91 4.29
CA LEU A 48 5.42 -4.86 3.01
C LEU A 48 4.51 -4.40 1.87
N LEU A 49 3.54 -3.53 2.17
CA LEU A 49 2.56 -3.06 1.20
C LEU A 49 3.22 -2.33 0.02
N PHE A 50 4.37 -1.69 0.25
CA PHE A 50 5.18 -1.04 -0.78
C PHE A 50 5.66 -1.98 -1.90
N HIS A 51 5.84 -3.29 -1.63
CA HIS A 51 6.13 -4.25 -2.70
C HIS A 51 4.93 -4.43 -3.63
N LYS A 52 3.72 -4.51 -3.06
CA LYS A 52 2.48 -4.64 -3.84
C LYS A 52 2.23 -3.39 -4.68
N PHE A 53 2.45 -2.22 -4.09
CA PHE A 53 2.32 -0.95 -4.83
C PHE A 53 3.32 -0.86 -5.99
N ALA A 54 4.54 -1.34 -5.80
CA ALA A 54 5.55 -1.37 -6.84
C ALA A 54 5.23 -2.33 -7.99
N GLU A 55 4.30 -3.28 -7.82
CA GLU A 55 3.92 -4.25 -8.85
C GLU A 55 2.80 -3.76 -9.78
N LEU A 56 2.08 -2.70 -9.41
CA LEU A 56 0.97 -2.13 -10.18
C LEU A 56 1.42 -1.62 -11.55
N ASP A 57 0.59 -1.83 -12.58
CA ASP A 57 0.95 -1.59 -13.99
C ASP A 57 -0.14 -0.84 -14.79
N GLY A 58 -0.92 0.01 -14.11
CA GLY A 58 -1.87 0.87 -14.81
C GLY A 58 -2.92 1.55 -13.93
N PRO A 59 -3.78 2.41 -14.53
CA PRO A 59 -4.81 3.16 -13.84
C PRO A 59 -5.75 2.29 -13.00
N ASP A 60 -6.22 1.18 -13.56
CA ASP A 60 -7.18 0.27 -12.92
C ASP A 60 -6.57 -0.41 -11.68
N ASP A 61 -5.28 -0.78 -11.77
CA ASP A 61 -4.54 -1.37 -10.66
C ASP A 61 -4.41 -0.38 -9.50
N TYR A 62 -4.17 0.91 -9.79
CA TYR A 62 -4.09 1.91 -8.74
C TYR A 62 -5.43 2.17 -8.06
N ILE A 63 -6.53 2.18 -8.82
CA ILE A 63 -7.87 2.31 -8.24
C ILE A 63 -8.20 1.08 -7.39
N ALA A 64 -7.95 -0.13 -7.88
CA ALA A 64 -8.12 -1.35 -7.10
C ALA A 64 -7.27 -1.35 -5.82
N PHE A 65 -6.04 -0.81 -5.90
CA PHE A 65 -5.17 -0.64 -4.75
C PHE A 65 -5.73 0.38 -3.75
N ALA A 66 -6.17 1.54 -4.23
CA ALA A 66 -6.75 2.60 -3.40
C ALA A 66 -8.04 2.13 -2.71
N ASN A 67 -8.92 1.43 -3.45
CA ASN A 67 -10.14 0.80 -2.91
C ASN A 67 -9.86 -0.15 -1.74
N LYS A 68 -8.70 -0.81 -1.76
CA LYS A 68 -8.35 -1.79 -0.76
C LYS A 68 -7.62 -1.20 0.45
N TYR A 69 -6.74 -0.23 0.22
CA TYR A 69 -5.78 0.23 1.23
C TYR A 69 -5.93 1.70 1.62
N GLY A 70 -6.76 2.45 0.89
CA GLY A 70 -6.98 3.87 1.08
C GLY A 70 -6.32 4.73 0.01
N GLN A 71 -6.60 6.03 0.06
CA GLN A 71 -6.17 6.99 -0.94
C GLN A 71 -4.65 7.20 -0.95
N LEU A 72 -4.04 7.16 -2.15
CA LEU A 72 -2.59 7.31 -2.31
C LEU A 72 -2.09 8.75 -2.12
N THR A 73 -2.80 9.77 -2.59
CA THR A 73 -2.37 11.18 -2.52
C THR A 73 -3.36 12.04 -1.72
N THR A 74 -2.93 13.24 -1.32
CA THR A 74 -3.80 14.23 -0.67
C THR A 74 -4.59 15.02 -1.71
N GLY A 75 -5.91 15.09 -1.55
CA GLY A 75 -6.82 15.83 -2.42
C GLY A 75 -7.99 14.94 -2.84
N VAL A 76 -9.03 14.90 -2.01
CA VAL A 76 -10.33 14.36 -2.45
C VAL A 76 -11.19 15.55 -2.83
N THR A 77 -11.68 15.55 -4.05
CA THR A 77 -12.83 16.36 -4.40
C THR A 77 -14.06 15.51 -4.10
N VAL A 78 -14.88 15.95 -3.15
CA VAL A 78 -16.19 15.36 -2.90
C VAL A 78 -17.16 15.99 -3.89
N LEU A 79 -17.81 15.16 -4.69
CA LEU A 79 -18.92 15.59 -5.55
C LEU A 79 -20.26 15.30 -4.87
N ASP A 80 -21.32 16.03 -5.22
CA ASP A 80 -22.70 15.64 -4.94
C ASP A 80 -23.24 14.65 -5.99
N ASP A 81 -24.51 14.26 -5.83
CA ASP A 81 -25.22 13.35 -6.72
C ASP A 81 -25.34 13.91 -8.17
N ASP A 82 -25.19 15.22 -8.35
CA ASP A 82 -25.23 15.90 -9.65
C ASP A 82 -23.82 16.08 -10.26
N GLY A 83 -22.77 15.65 -9.56
CA GLY A 83 -21.38 15.78 -9.99
C GLY A 83 -20.76 17.15 -9.73
N GLU A 84 -21.44 18.03 -8.97
CA GLU A 84 -20.92 19.32 -8.56
C GLU A 84 -19.98 19.17 -7.37
N VAL A 85 -18.92 19.97 -7.32
CA VAL A 85 -17.92 19.92 -6.24
C VAL A 85 -18.56 20.42 -4.94
N LEU A 86 -18.89 19.50 -4.03
CA LEU A 86 -19.38 19.81 -2.68
C LEU A 86 -18.27 20.38 -1.81
N GLU A 87 -17.10 19.73 -1.80
CA GLU A 87 -15.98 20.14 -0.94
C GLU A 87 -14.66 19.58 -1.48
N SER A 88 -13.66 20.44 -1.69
CA SER A 88 -12.29 19.98 -1.90
C SER A 88 -11.66 19.77 -0.54
N CYS A 89 -11.80 18.54 -0.02
CA CYS A 89 -11.23 18.17 1.26
C CYS A 89 -9.70 18.19 1.14
N THR A 90 -9.10 19.19 1.75
CA THR A 90 -7.66 19.23 1.95
C THR A 90 -7.28 18.28 3.09
N LEU A 91 -5.99 17.98 3.21
CA LEU A 91 -5.45 17.19 4.32
C LEU A 91 -5.88 17.73 5.70
N ALA A 92 -6.10 19.05 5.82
CA ALA A 92 -6.54 19.70 7.05
C ALA A 92 -7.97 19.27 7.46
N ASP A 93 -8.80 18.85 6.51
CA ASP A 93 -10.20 18.48 6.76
C ASP A 93 -10.33 17.01 7.17
N GLN A 94 -9.47 16.13 6.64
CA GLN A 94 -9.43 14.71 7.01
C GLN A 94 -8.92 14.46 8.44
N LEU A 95 -8.19 15.40 9.04
CA LEU A 95 -7.67 15.30 10.41
C LEU A 95 -8.69 15.70 11.50
N ARG A 96 -9.91 16.12 11.13
CA ARG A 96 -10.93 16.68 12.06
C ARG A 96 -11.76 15.67 12.89
N TRP A 97 -11.61 14.34 12.76
CA TRP A 97 -12.48 13.34 13.44
C TRP A 97 -11.68 12.16 14.07
N PRO A 98 -12.06 11.54 15.23
CA PRO A 98 -13.32 11.60 15.98
C PRO A 98 -13.21 11.96 17.49
N ASN A 99 -12.18 12.68 17.94
CA ASN A 99 -12.13 13.18 19.32
C ASN A 99 -12.09 14.70 19.29
N GLY A 100 -13.27 15.33 19.20
CA GLY A 100 -13.41 16.79 19.15
C GLY A 100 -12.71 17.48 20.32
N ARG A 101 -11.50 18.00 20.08
CA ARG A 101 -10.86 19.20 20.65
C ARG A 101 -9.35 19.18 20.37
N LEU A 102 -8.88 20.08 19.52
CA LEU A 102 -8.14 21.28 19.96
C LEU A 102 -7.70 22.17 18.77
N GLN A 103 -7.92 23.47 19.01
CA GLN A 103 -7.36 24.70 18.42
C GLN A 103 -7.38 24.92 16.90
N GLU A 104 -8.04 26.02 16.53
CA GLU A 104 -8.06 26.58 15.18
C GLU A 104 -6.63 26.83 14.67
N PRO A 105 -6.27 26.34 13.48
CA PRO A 105 -5.08 26.80 12.80
C PRO A 105 -5.41 28.12 12.11
N HIS A 106 -5.09 29.23 12.78
CA HIS A 106 -4.71 30.45 12.06
C HIS A 106 -3.44 30.14 11.24
N ASP A 107 -3.43 30.62 10.00
CA ASP A 107 -2.28 30.72 9.10
C ASP A 107 -1.75 29.43 8.44
N LEU A 108 -2.54 28.87 7.51
CA LEU A 108 -1.96 28.26 6.30
C LEU A 108 -2.52 28.98 5.08
N VAL A 109 -1.74 29.97 4.64
CA VAL A 109 -1.91 30.79 3.45
C VAL A 109 -2.15 29.90 2.22
N ARG A 110 -3.33 30.06 1.63
CA ARG A 110 -3.61 29.68 0.26
C ARG A 110 -3.97 30.95 -0.50
N THR A 111 -2.98 31.62 -1.08
CA THR A 111 -3.18 32.60 -2.14
C THR A 111 -2.01 32.51 -3.12
N GLY A 112 -2.25 31.76 -4.19
CA GLY A 112 -1.41 31.73 -5.37
C GLY A 112 -2.29 31.36 -6.54
N ASN A 113 -3.05 32.34 -7.04
CA ASN A 113 -3.81 32.26 -8.29
C ASN A 113 -2.85 32.40 -9.48
N ASP A 114 -1.78 31.61 -9.52
CA ASP A 114 -0.89 31.56 -10.67
C ASP A 114 -1.34 30.40 -11.57
N GLU A 115 -2.29 30.73 -12.46
CA GLU A 115 -2.63 29.92 -13.61
C GLU A 115 -1.40 29.89 -14.53
N THR A 116 -0.58 28.83 -14.54
CA THR A 116 0.15 28.34 -15.76
C THR A 116 1.17 27.21 -15.56
N GLU A 117 1.25 26.53 -14.42
CA GLU A 117 1.96 25.24 -14.38
C GLU A 117 0.93 24.11 -14.43
N ALA A 118 0.90 23.38 -15.55
CA ALA A 118 0.05 22.21 -15.69
C ALA A 118 0.39 21.22 -14.58
N GLU A 119 -0.50 21.11 -13.58
CA GLU A 119 -0.35 20.10 -12.54
C GLU A 119 -0.21 18.73 -13.20
N PRO A 120 0.84 17.95 -12.86
CA PRO A 120 1.02 16.62 -13.42
C PRO A 120 -0.23 15.77 -13.12
N GLU A 121 -0.67 15.01 -14.12
CA GLU A 121 -1.80 14.10 -13.98
C GLU A 121 -1.57 13.15 -12.78
N VAL A 122 -2.60 12.93 -11.97
CA VAL A 122 -2.49 12.13 -10.73
C VAL A 122 -1.96 10.73 -11.05
N GLU A 123 -2.35 10.17 -12.19
CA GLU A 123 -1.82 8.91 -12.70
C GLU A 123 -0.30 8.95 -12.90
N ALA A 124 0.23 10.02 -13.52
CA ALA A 124 1.66 10.16 -13.77
C ALA A 124 2.46 10.22 -12.46
N ILE A 125 1.91 10.86 -11.42
CA ILE A 125 2.49 10.85 -10.07
C ILE A 125 2.55 9.42 -9.54
N TRP A 126 1.43 8.70 -9.58
CA TRP A 126 1.35 7.33 -9.05
C TRP A 126 2.26 6.36 -9.80
N LEU A 127 2.30 6.45 -11.13
CA LEU A 127 3.19 5.70 -11.99
C LEU A 127 4.67 6.01 -11.71
N PHE A 128 5.00 7.28 -11.51
CA PHE A 128 6.35 7.67 -11.12
C PHE A 128 6.76 7.01 -9.81
N HIS A 129 5.91 7.04 -8.78
CA HIS A 129 6.25 6.46 -7.49
C HIS A 129 6.30 4.93 -7.52
N SER A 130 5.35 4.25 -8.17
CA SER A 130 5.36 2.79 -8.26
C SER A 130 6.58 2.29 -9.03
N SER A 131 6.95 2.95 -10.13
CA SER A 131 8.14 2.65 -10.93
C SER A 131 9.44 2.88 -10.16
N ASN A 132 9.54 4.00 -9.42
CA ASN A 132 10.67 4.26 -8.53
C ASN A 132 10.77 3.17 -7.46
N MET A 133 9.67 2.86 -6.79
CA MET A 133 9.63 1.85 -5.74
C MET A 133 9.98 0.46 -6.26
N ARG A 134 9.52 0.10 -7.48
CA ARG A 134 9.91 -1.13 -8.18
C ARG A 134 11.42 -1.21 -8.43
N SER A 135 12.01 -0.11 -8.88
CA SER A 135 13.45 -0.02 -9.12
C SER A 135 14.24 -0.18 -7.82
N TRP A 136 13.78 0.45 -6.74
CA TRP A 136 14.40 0.36 -5.43
C TRP A 136 14.24 -1.01 -4.78
N ASN A 137 13.07 -1.65 -4.91
CA ASN A 137 12.86 -3.02 -4.45
C ASN A 137 13.84 -3.98 -5.15
N LYS A 138 14.04 -3.86 -6.46
CA LYS A 138 15.03 -4.69 -7.18
C LYS A 138 16.45 -4.51 -6.65
N ILE A 139 16.87 -3.27 -6.36
CA ILE A 139 18.20 -2.97 -5.80
C ILE A 139 18.34 -3.59 -4.39
N TRP A 140 17.29 -3.48 -3.59
CA TRP A 140 17.26 -4.01 -2.23
C TRP A 140 17.27 -5.55 -2.21
N ASP A 141 16.40 -6.18 -3.01
CA ASP A 141 16.26 -7.63 -3.14
C ASP A 141 17.53 -8.30 -3.68
N GLY A 142 18.27 -7.60 -4.56
CA GLY A 142 19.54 -8.06 -5.09
C GLY A 142 20.69 -8.09 -4.06
N GLY A 143 20.46 -7.68 -2.82
CA GLY A 143 21.48 -7.64 -1.76
C GLY A 143 22.52 -6.52 -1.93
N SER A 144 22.34 -5.66 -2.95
CA SER A 144 23.21 -4.52 -3.26
C SER A 144 22.98 -3.33 -2.31
N ALA A 145 21.97 -3.40 -1.43
CA ALA A 145 21.66 -2.40 -0.40
C ALA A 145 22.63 -2.44 0.80
N LYS A 146 23.94 -2.42 0.56
CA LYS A 146 24.96 -2.16 1.59
C LYS A 146 25.76 -0.91 1.23
N GLY A 147 25.92 0.02 2.17
CA GLY A 147 26.69 1.25 1.97
C GLY A 147 25.96 2.28 1.09
N ARG A 148 26.55 2.69 -0.05
CA ARG A 148 26.07 3.79 -0.92
C ARG A 148 24.61 3.68 -1.37
N ALA A 149 24.10 2.46 -1.53
CA ALA A 149 22.70 2.23 -1.86
C ALA A 149 21.75 2.65 -0.73
N LEU A 150 22.15 2.52 0.54
CA LEU A 150 21.37 3.02 1.69
C LEU A 150 21.30 4.55 1.70
N GLU A 151 22.41 5.23 1.37
CA GLU A 151 22.42 6.71 1.32
C GLU A 151 21.53 7.22 0.20
N ARG A 152 21.56 6.57 -0.97
CA ARG A 152 20.68 6.94 -2.08
C ARG A 152 19.21 6.60 -1.79
N CYS A 153 18.94 5.46 -1.13
CA CYS A 153 17.60 5.16 -0.61
C CYS A 153 17.13 6.26 0.33
N ARG A 154 17.99 6.73 1.25
CA ARG A 154 17.68 7.79 2.20
C ARG A 154 17.30 9.09 1.50
N GLU A 155 18.08 9.53 0.52
CA GLU A 155 17.77 10.74 -0.26
C GLU A 155 16.40 10.63 -0.95
N VAL A 156 16.12 9.49 -1.57
CA VAL A 156 14.85 9.24 -2.25
C VAL A 156 13.70 9.22 -1.24
N ILE A 157 13.85 8.49 -0.13
CA ILE A 157 12.84 8.46 0.93
C ILE A 157 12.59 9.88 1.44
N LEU A 158 13.62 10.65 1.78
CA LEU A 158 13.45 12.02 2.26
C LEU A 158 12.78 12.92 1.22
N ALA A 159 13.14 12.81 -0.07
CA ALA A 159 12.50 13.57 -1.14
C ALA A 159 11.00 13.23 -1.28
N ASN A 160 10.63 11.95 -1.12
CA ASN A 160 9.24 11.49 -1.24
C ASN A 160 8.42 11.69 0.04
N LEU A 161 9.07 11.78 1.21
CA LEU A 161 8.43 12.12 2.48
C LEU A 161 8.31 13.64 2.68
N ASN A 162 9.07 14.45 1.94
CA ASN A 162 9.04 15.91 2.07
C ASN A 162 7.61 16.42 1.86
N PHE A 163 7.09 17.17 2.83
CA PHE A 163 5.70 17.66 2.94
C PHE A 163 4.58 16.62 3.18
N ASN A 164 4.87 15.32 3.16
CA ASN A 164 3.87 14.27 3.36
C ASN A 164 3.98 13.54 4.71
N VAL A 165 4.79 14.05 5.63
CA VAL A 165 4.88 13.53 6.99
C VAL A 165 4.84 14.70 7.98
N LEU A 166 3.84 14.70 8.84
CA LEU A 166 3.65 15.74 9.84
C LEU A 166 4.21 15.28 11.20
N PRO A 167 5.01 16.12 11.88
CA PRO A 167 5.31 15.90 13.28
C PRO A 167 4.04 16.16 14.11
N ILE A 168 3.67 15.22 14.97
CA ILE A 168 2.57 15.34 15.92
C ILE A 168 3.08 15.04 17.33
N PHE A 169 2.66 15.84 18.30
CA PHE A 169 2.92 15.58 19.71
C PHE A 169 1.81 14.68 20.26
N ASN A 170 2.17 13.65 21.01
CA ASN A 170 1.19 12.89 21.78
C ASN A 170 0.92 13.57 23.14
N ASP A 171 -0.05 13.05 23.90
CA ASP A 171 -0.43 13.58 25.23
C ASP A 171 0.72 13.56 26.25
N GLN A 172 1.79 12.80 25.99
CA GLN A 172 3.00 12.73 26.81
C GLN A 172 4.11 13.67 26.32
N GLY A 173 3.85 14.53 25.33
CA GLY A 173 4.82 15.47 24.77
C GLY A 173 5.88 14.81 23.88
N ALA A 174 5.73 13.54 23.52
CA ALA A 174 6.62 12.86 22.60
C ALA A 174 6.27 13.18 21.14
N ILE A 175 7.29 13.46 20.33
CA ILE A 175 7.15 13.70 18.89
C ILE A 175 6.98 12.36 18.18
N SER A 176 5.96 12.26 17.32
CA SER A 176 5.78 11.17 16.39
C SER A 176 5.49 11.69 14.98
N PHE A 177 5.78 10.89 13.96
CA PHE A 177 5.71 11.30 12.56
C PHE A 177 4.54 10.61 11.86
N ARG A 178 3.52 11.37 11.46
CA ARG A 178 2.33 10.84 10.81
C ARG A 178 2.35 11.11 9.30
N PRO A 179 2.41 10.06 8.45
CA PRO A 179 2.20 10.22 7.02
C PRO A 179 0.81 10.80 6.72
N THR A 180 0.71 11.62 5.67
CA THR A 180 -0.48 12.41 5.32
C THR A 180 -1.36 11.74 4.27
N ASN A 181 -0.79 10.84 3.47
CA ASN A 181 -1.47 10.02 2.47
C ASN A 181 -0.86 8.61 2.41
N LEU A 182 -1.57 7.63 1.84
CA LEU A 182 -1.08 6.24 1.85
C LEU A 182 0.28 6.14 1.15
N LEU A 183 0.52 6.91 0.10
CA LEU A 183 1.79 6.90 -0.63
C LEU A 183 3.00 7.23 0.26
N SER A 184 2.89 8.25 1.11
CA SER A 184 3.93 8.59 2.09
C SER A 184 4.12 7.50 3.15
N ALA A 185 3.04 6.81 3.53
CA ALA A 185 3.14 5.62 4.39
C ALA A 185 3.86 4.47 3.70
N LEU A 186 3.67 4.26 2.40
CA LEU A 186 4.41 3.24 1.63
C LEU A 186 5.90 3.55 1.60
N TRP A 187 6.28 4.80 1.36
CA TRP A 187 7.69 5.23 1.42
C TRP A 187 8.27 5.11 2.83
N LEU A 188 7.49 5.41 3.86
CA LEU A 188 7.91 5.22 5.25
C LEU A 188 8.08 3.73 5.59
N GLN A 189 7.18 2.86 5.14
CA GLN A 189 7.33 1.39 5.26
C GLN A 189 8.62 0.93 4.60
N PHE A 190 8.88 1.37 3.37
CA PHE A 190 10.09 1.03 2.64
C PHE A 190 11.34 1.47 3.40
N GLY A 191 11.37 2.72 3.91
CA GLY A 191 12.49 3.21 4.71
C GLY A 191 12.71 2.45 6.01
N ILE A 192 11.64 2.08 6.71
CA ILE A 192 11.73 1.23 7.90
C ILE A 192 12.23 -0.16 7.53
N ALA A 193 11.81 -0.73 6.39
CA ALA A 193 12.25 -2.05 5.96
C ALA A 193 13.74 -2.10 5.60
N VAL A 194 14.19 -1.08 4.88
CA VAL A 194 15.60 -0.89 4.53
C VAL A 194 16.46 -0.62 5.77
N GLY A 195 16.03 0.28 6.66
CA GLY A 195 16.79 0.65 7.86
C GLY A 195 16.76 -0.39 8.99
N GLY A 196 15.65 -1.12 9.11
CA GLY A 196 15.42 -2.13 10.14
C GLY A 196 16.05 -3.49 9.84
N GLY A 197 16.66 -3.66 8.66
CA GLY A 197 17.23 -4.93 8.22
C GLY A 197 16.17 -6.03 8.14
N PHE A 198 14.96 -5.69 7.68
CA PHE A 198 13.91 -6.68 7.51
C PHE A 198 14.31 -7.66 6.42
N GLU A 199 14.26 -8.95 6.74
CA GLU A 199 14.25 -9.98 5.70
C GLU A 199 12.80 -10.15 5.26
N HIS A 200 12.59 -10.29 3.96
CA HIS A 200 11.29 -10.52 3.37
C HIS A 200 11.39 -11.68 2.39
N ARG A 201 10.25 -12.34 2.18
CA ARG A 201 10.13 -13.43 1.20
C ARG A 201 8.77 -13.37 0.54
N GLN A 202 8.71 -13.89 -0.67
CA GLN A 202 7.46 -14.14 -1.36
C GLN A 202 6.90 -15.52 -0.96
N CYS A 203 5.62 -15.58 -0.65
CA CYS A 203 4.95 -16.83 -0.29
C CYS A 203 4.79 -17.72 -1.54
N PRO A 204 5.27 -18.97 -1.55
CA PRO A 204 5.20 -19.83 -2.72
C PRO A 204 3.79 -20.39 -3.01
N GLN A 205 2.80 -20.11 -2.14
CA GLN A 205 1.41 -20.49 -2.34
C GLN A 205 0.59 -19.36 -2.97
N CYS A 206 0.60 -18.16 -2.39
CA CYS A 206 -0.22 -17.04 -2.83
C CYS A 206 0.54 -15.92 -3.57
N GLY A 207 1.87 -15.95 -3.58
CA GLY A 207 2.68 -14.89 -4.17
C GLY A 207 2.82 -13.63 -3.30
N ASP A 208 2.19 -13.56 -2.12
CA ASP A 208 2.31 -12.39 -1.26
C ASP A 208 3.68 -12.26 -0.60
N TRP A 209 4.16 -11.02 -0.50
CA TRP A 209 5.34 -10.66 0.30
C TRP A 209 5.03 -10.68 1.80
N PHE A 210 5.92 -11.26 2.60
CA PHE A 210 5.82 -11.25 4.05
C PHE A 210 7.20 -11.11 4.73
N ALA A 211 7.22 -10.48 5.89
CA ALA A 211 8.43 -10.28 6.67
C ALA A 211 8.86 -11.56 7.42
N VAL A 212 10.17 -11.76 7.53
CA VAL A 212 10.83 -12.93 8.11
C VAL A 212 11.89 -12.44 9.11
N GLY A 213 12.05 -13.16 10.24
CA GLY A 213 13.11 -12.82 11.19
C GLY A 213 12.93 -11.49 11.91
N THR A 214 11.79 -10.81 11.75
CA THR A 214 11.50 -9.52 12.39
C THR A 214 10.81 -9.71 13.73
N ARG A 215 11.22 -8.91 14.72
CA ARG A 215 10.30 -8.49 15.79
C ARG A 215 9.40 -7.47 15.10
N SER A 216 8.23 -7.90 14.62
CA SER A 216 7.21 -6.88 14.39
C SER A 216 6.96 -6.23 15.76
N PRO A 217 6.90 -4.89 15.86
CA PRO A 217 6.72 -4.19 17.13
C PRO A 217 5.49 -4.67 17.91
N ASP A 218 4.49 -5.14 17.18
CA ASP A 218 3.22 -5.63 17.70
C ASP A 218 3.13 -7.16 17.71
N ALA A 219 4.11 -7.85 17.11
CA ALA A 219 4.22 -9.29 17.26
C ALA A 219 4.95 -9.62 18.55
N GLU A 220 4.20 -10.16 19.49
CA GLU A 220 4.68 -10.71 20.76
C GLU A 220 5.84 -11.71 20.56
N ARG A 221 5.90 -12.34 19.39
CA ARG A 221 6.97 -13.26 18.99
C ARG A 221 7.60 -12.85 17.68
N ARG A 222 8.92 -12.96 17.65
CA ARG A 222 9.72 -12.84 16.43
C ARG A 222 9.24 -13.88 15.41
N THR A 223 8.97 -13.44 14.18
CA THR A 223 8.68 -14.38 13.09
C THR A 223 9.91 -15.23 12.85
N ARG A 224 9.72 -16.56 12.83
CA ARG A 224 10.79 -17.53 12.58
C ARG A 224 11.53 -17.22 11.27
N ARG A 225 12.88 -17.24 11.28
CA ARG A 225 13.73 -16.93 10.11
C ARG A 225 13.60 -17.97 8.98
N ASP A 226 13.23 -19.18 9.34
CA ASP A 226 12.96 -20.31 8.43
C ASP A 226 11.50 -20.33 7.95
N LYS A 227 10.68 -19.30 8.26
CA LYS A 227 9.31 -19.23 7.78
C LYS A 227 9.30 -19.10 6.24
N VAL A 228 8.54 -20.00 5.60
CA VAL A 228 8.43 -20.11 4.13
C VAL A 228 7.08 -19.59 3.61
N PHE A 229 6.01 -19.67 4.39
CA PHE A 229 4.66 -19.28 4.00
C PHE A 229 4.18 -18.09 4.81
N CYS A 230 3.42 -17.17 4.22
CA CYS A 230 2.90 -15.99 4.91
C CYS A 230 1.97 -16.37 6.09
N THR A 231 1.12 -17.38 5.90
CA THR A 231 0.14 -17.87 6.88
C THR A 231 0.14 -19.40 6.99
N GLU A 232 -0.39 -19.92 8.11
CA GLU A 232 -0.56 -21.37 8.29
C GLU A 232 -1.57 -21.94 7.26
N ARG A 233 -2.59 -21.16 6.90
CA ARG A 233 -3.52 -21.51 5.82
C ARG A 233 -2.79 -21.80 4.51
N CYS A 234 -1.93 -20.89 4.06
CA CYS A 234 -1.14 -21.07 2.83
C CYS A 234 -0.22 -22.31 2.90
N ARG A 235 0.36 -22.57 4.08
CA ARG A 235 1.18 -23.77 4.30
C ARG A 235 0.37 -25.06 4.15
N THR A 236 -0.81 -25.10 4.77
CA THR A 236 -1.72 -26.24 4.74
C THR A 236 -2.31 -26.47 3.34
N GLU A 237 -2.73 -25.42 2.64
CA GLU A 237 -3.20 -25.49 1.25
C GLU A 237 -2.13 -26.08 0.33
N ARG A 238 -0.88 -25.58 0.42
CA ARG A 238 0.24 -26.10 -0.36
C ARG A 238 0.48 -27.59 -0.10
N HIS A 239 0.38 -28.02 1.15
CA HIS A 239 0.54 -29.41 1.53
C HIS A 239 -0.56 -30.30 0.90
N TYR A 240 -1.82 -29.85 0.90
CA TYR A 240 -2.92 -30.58 0.27
C TYR A 240 -2.76 -30.68 -1.26
N GLU A 241 -2.36 -29.60 -1.93
CA GLU A 241 -2.08 -29.61 -3.36
C GLU A 241 -0.99 -30.62 -3.73
N GLN A 242 0.11 -30.64 -2.97
CA GLN A 242 1.21 -31.57 -3.20
C GLN A 242 0.76 -33.03 -2.98
N LYS A 243 -0.07 -33.28 -1.97
CA LYS A 243 -0.65 -34.60 -1.71
C LYS A 243 -1.58 -35.06 -2.84
N SER A 244 -2.43 -34.17 -3.35
CA SER A 244 -3.30 -34.46 -4.50
C SER A 244 -2.48 -34.84 -5.73
N LYS A 245 -1.52 -33.99 -6.12
CA LYS A 245 -0.63 -34.23 -7.27
C LYS A 245 0.13 -35.55 -7.16
N ARG A 246 0.59 -35.91 -5.95
CA ARG A 246 1.25 -37.20 -5.71
C ARG A 246 0.31 -38.39 -5.89
N ASN A 247 -0.94 -38.27 -5.45
CA ASN A 247 -1.95 -39.32 -5.63
C ASN A 247 -2.34 -39.47 -7.10
N ASP A 248 -2.49 -38.37 -7.83
CA ASP A 248 -2.80 -38.37 -9.26
C ASP A 248 -1.68 -39.04 -10.07
N ARG A 249 -0.41 -38.69 -9.79
CA ARG A 249 0.75 -39.37 -10.40
C ARG A 249 0.75 -40.87 -10.16
N LYS A 250 0.43 -41.33 -8.94
CA LYS A 250 0.32 -42.76 -8.61
C LYS A 250 -0.83 -43.46 -9.36
N ARG A 251 -1.93 -42.75 -9.64
CA ARG A 251 -3.05 -43.30 -10.43
C ARG A 251 -2.66 -43.46 -11.90
N VAL A 252 -1.99 -42.47 -12.49
CA VAL A 252 -1.51 -42.53 -13.88
C VAL A 252 -0.54 -43.71 -14.07
N THR A 253 0.45 -43.87 -13.18
CA THR A 253 1.42 -44.97 -13.29
C THR A 253 0.79 -46.35 -13.11
N LYS A 254 -0.24 -46.49 -12.26
CA LYS A 254 -0.98 -47.76 -12.10
C LYS A 254 -1.91 -48.07 -13.26
N GLY A 255 -2.37 -47.05 -13.99
CA GLY A 255 -3.21 -47.22 -15.18
C GLY A 255 -2.41 -47.73 -16.40
N SER A 256 -1.17 -47.27 -16.56
CA SER A 256 -0.30 -47.67 -17.69
C SER A 256 0.20 -49.11 -17.63
N GLU A 257 0.23 -49.75 -16.46
CA GLU A 257 0.64 -51.15 -16.30
C GLU A 257 -0.45 -52.18 -16.66
N LYS A 258 -1.70 -51.74 -16.88
CA LYS A 258 -2.83 -52.63 -17.22
C LYS A 258 -3.16 -52.66 -18.72
N SER A 259 -2.17 -52.49 -19.60
CA SER A 259 -2.38 -52.75 -21.03
C SER A 259 -2.54 -54.27 -21.26
N PRO A 260 -3.61 -54.75 -21.93
CA PRO A 260 -3.92 -56.17 -21.99
C PRO A 260 -2.86 -56.87 -22.84
N ARG A 261 -2.23 -57.91 -22.29
CA ARG A 261 -1.60 -58.95 -23.11
C ARG A 261 -2.70 -59.52 -24.01
N GLY A 262 -2.72 -59.08 -25.26
CA GLY A 262 -3.45 -59.75 -26.32
C GLY A 262 -3.01 -61.21 -26.32
N LYS A 263 -3.93 -62.10 -25.97
CA LYS A 263 -3.73 -63.52 -26.20
C LYS A 263 -3.85 -63.75 -27.71
N PRO A 264 -2.91 -64.53 -28.31
CA PRO A 264 -2.93 -64.88 -29.73
C PRO A 264 -4.14 -65.76 -30.08
#